data_AF-A0A7J4JVN3-F1
#
_entry.id   AF-A0A7J4JVN3-F1
#
_cell.length_a   1.000
_cell.length_b   1.000
_cell.length_c   1.000
_cell.angle_alpha   90.00
_cell.angle_beta   90.00
_cell.angle_gamma   90.00
#
_symmetry.space_group_name_H-M   'P 1'
#
loop_
_entity.id
_entity.type
_entity.pdbx_description
1 polymer ?
#
loop_
_entity_poly.entity_id
_entity_poly.type
_entity_poly.pdbx_seq_one_letter_code
_entity_poly.pdbx_strand_id
1 'polypeptide(L)'
;MNSKGQESGPFELLLAVILMGFVLLIGFQAIEVVQFNACTQQNDKMLEDFKTALEQVTHRSEQEKISLDFPACGTKKDQTVSLRTEQDPGICSKQCSTPRPTCTLLRLYNPRFSSIKCVNIPTVVQFSTSPDCGSIENYQTIDLFAIPEGSSIEEGSWIFRNITSKTASGTPVVCAFKECVGREC
;
A
#
# COMPACT_ATOMS: atom_id res chain seq x y z
N MET A 1 -45.39 40.32 48.12
CA MET A 1 -43.95 40.13 47.83
C MET A 1 -43.84 38.85 47.02
N ASN A 2 -43.58 38.95 45.72
CA ASN A 2 -43.56 37.81 44.80
C ASN A 2 -42.23 37.83 44.05
N SER A 3 -41.32 36.91 44.36
CA SER A 3 -40.07 36.72 43.63
C SER A 3 -40.25 35.58 42.63
N LYS A 4 -40.47 35.94 41.36
CA LYS A 4 -40.33 35.05 40.21
C LYS A 4 -39.44 35.77 39.20
N GLY A 5 -38.14 35.49 39.21
CA GLY A 5 -37.23 36.25 38.35
C GLY A 5 -35.81 35.72 38.17
N GLN A 6 -35.46 34.51 38.61
CA GLN A 6 -34.07 34.00 38.49
C GLN A 6 -33.96 32.50 38.19
N GLU A 7 -34.90 31.90 37.45
CA GLU A 7 -34.80 30.48 37.06
C GLU A 7 -34.35 30.25 35.60
N SER A 8 -34.35 31.27 34.72
CA SER A 8 -34.02 31.07 33.30
C SER A 8 -32.51 30.96 33.01
N GLY A 9 -31.66 31.69 33.74
CA GLY A 9 -30.20 31.70 33.54
C GLY A 9 -29.53 30.32 33.66
N PRO A 10 -29.79 29.50 34.69
CA PRO A 10 -29.18 28.18 34.81
C PRO A 10 -29.73 27.15 33.81
N PHE A 11 -31.01 27.24 33.43
CA PHE A 11 -31.60 26.33 32.45
C PHE A 11 -31.04 26.56 31.04
N GLU A 12 -30.92 27.83 30.63
CA GLU A 12 -30.37 28.20 29.32
C GLU A 12 -28.88 27.83 29.18
N LEU A 13 -28.11 28.02 30.26
CA LEU A 13 -26.71 27.57 30.32
C LEU A 13 -26.59 26.05 30.16
N LEU A 14 -27.46 25.28 30.81
CA LEU A 14 -27.43 23.81 30.78
C LEU A 14 -27.77 23.28 29.38
N LEU A 15 -28.74 23.91 28.71
CA LEU A 15 -29.08 23.62 27.32
C LEU A 15 -27.91 23.92 26.36
N ALA A 16 -27.23 25.06 26.54
CA ALA A 16 -26.07 25.43 25.74
C ALA A 16 -24.91 24.43 25.90
N VAL A 17 -24.64 23.96 27.12
CA VAL A 17 -23.60 22.97 27.41
C VAL A 17 -23.91 21.63 26.74
N ILE A 18 -25.17 21.17 26.81
CA ILE A 18 -25.60 19.92 26.16
C ILE A 18 -25.42 20.03 24.64
N LEU A 19 -25.86 21.15 24.03
CA LEU A 19 -25.72 21.38 22.59
C LEU A 19 -24.25 21.42 22.16
N MET A 20 -23.39 22.13 22.89
CA MET A 20 -21.95 22.14 22.62
C MET A 20 -21.34 20.75 22.74
N GLY A 21 -21.75 19.95 23.73
CA GLY A 21 -21.30 18.56 23.89
C GLY A 21 -21.63 17.69 22.67
N PHE A 22 -22.86 17.79 22.15
CA PHE A 22 -23.26 17.07 20.93
C PHE A 22 -22.48 17.52 19.70
N VAL A 23 -22.30 18.84 19.53
CA VAL A 23 -21.52 19.38 18.39
C VAL A 23 -20.08 18.90 18.43
N LEU A 24 -19.46 18.87 19.61
CA LEU A 24 -18.09 18.35 19.77
C LEU A 24 -18.02 16.86 19.43
N LEU A 25 -18.95 16.04 19.93
CA LEU A 25 -18.98 14.60 19.63
C LEU A 25 -19.10 14.33 18.13
N ILE A 26 -20.02 15.01 17.45
CA ILE A 26 -20.20 14.87 15.99
C ILE A 26 -18.95 15.38 15.26
N GLY A 27 -18.37 16.50 15.71
CA GLY A 27 -17.14 17.06 15.15
C GLY A 27 -15.97 16.09 15.22
N PHE A 28 -15.76 15.42 16.36
CA PHE A 28 -14.71 14.41 16.50
C PHE A 28 -14.94 13.21 15.58
N GLN A 29 -16.16 12.69 15.50
CA GLN A 29 -16.48 11.58 14.59
C GLN A 29 -16.24 11.95 13.12
N ALA A 30 -16.61 13.17 12.73
CA ALA A 30 -16.36 13.66 11.37
C ALA A 30 -14.85 13.75 11.06
N ILE A 31 -14.05 14.24 12.02
CA ILE A 31 -12.59 14.33 11.87
C ILE A 31 -11.97 12.94 11.71
N GLU A 32 -12.37 11.96 12.53
CA GLU A 32 -11.86 10.59 12.44
C GLU A 32 -12.12 9.98 11.05
N VAL A 33 -13.34 10.16 10.51
CA VAL A 33 -13.69 9.69 9.17
C VAL A 33 -12.85 10.36 8.10
N VAL A 34 -12.66 11.68 8.19
CA VAL A 34 -11.84 12.43 7.23
C VAL A 34 -10.37 11.99 7.27
N GLN A 35 -9.80 11.82 8.46
CA GLN A 35 -8.42 11.36 8.63
C GLN A 35 -8.23 9.94 8.09
N PHE A 36 -9.17 9.04 8.36
CA PHE A 36 -9.14 7.69 7.83
C PHE A 36 -9.22 7.67 6.29
N ASN A 37 -10.12 8.47 5.72
CA ASN A 37 -10.25 8.60 4.26
C ASN A 37 -8.99 9.20 3.62
N ALA A 38 -8.39 10.22 4.22
CA ALA A 38 -7.15 10.79 3.73
C ALA A 38 -6.00 9.78 3.76
N CYS A 39 -5.90 8.99 4.84
CA CYS A 39 -4.89 7.95 4.97
C CYS A 39 -5.06 6.84 3.91
N THR A 40 -6.29 6.35 3.72
CA THR A 40 -6.56 5.29 2.73
C THR A 40 -6.30 5.76 1.31
N GLN A 41 -6.63 7.01 0.98
CA GLN A 41 -6.28 7.62 -0.31
C GLN A 41 -4.77 7.74 -0.53
N GLN A 42 -4.01 8.07 0.52
CA GLN A 42 -2.55 8.12 0.45
C GLN A 42 -1.95 6.72 0.21
N ASN A 43 -2.45 5.70 0.92
CA ASN A 43 -2.06 4.30 0.69
C ASN A 43 -2.40 3.84 -0.73
N ASP A 44 -3.60 4.17 -1.23
CA ASP A 44 -4.01 3.87 -2.60
C ASP A 44 -3.10 4.50 -3.65
N LYS A 45 -2.73 5.77 -3.42
CA LYS A 45 -1.80 6.49 -4.29
C LYS A 45 -0.43 5.81 -4.31
N MET A 46 0.12 5.49 -3.15
CA MET A 46 1.42 4.81 -3.04
C MET A 46 1.40 3.42 -3.69
N LEU A 47 0.28 2.70 -3.58
CA LEU A 47 0.11 1.41 -4.25
C LEU A 47 0.05 1.56 -5.77
N GLU A 48 -0.58 2.62 -6.28
CA GLU A 48 -0.60 2.95 -7.72
C GLU A 48 0.78 3.39 -8.23
N ASP A 49 1.50 4.20 -7.46
CA ASP A 49 2.87 4.62 -7.76
C ASP A 49 3.80 3.39 -7.81
N PHE A 50 3.65 2.46 -6.85
CA PHE A 50 4.42 1.22 -6.84
C PHE A 50 4.09 0.32 -8.03
N LYS A 51 2.81 0.11 -8.33
CA LYS A 51 2.39 -0.59 -9.55
C LYS A 51 3.03 0.04 -10.78
N THR A 52 2.95 1.36 -10.90
CA THR A 52 3.46 2.09 -12.08
C THR A 52 4.97 1.91 -12.24
N ALA A 53 5.72 1.99 -11.14
CA ALA A 53 7.17 1.75 -11.16
C ALA A 53 7.50 0.32 -11.60
N LEU A 54 6.78 -0.69 -11.08
CA LEU A 54 6.96 -2.08 -11.50
C LEU A 54 6.69 -2.24 -13.00
N GLU A 55 5.58 -1.71 -13.50
CA GLU A 55 5.23 -1.75 -14.93
C GLU A 55 6.30 -1.05 -15.78
N GLN A 56 6.74 0.15 -15.39
CA GLN A 56 7.77 0.89 -16.12
C GLN A 56 9.08 0.13 -16.25
N VAL A 57 9.58 -0.45 -15.15
CA VAL A 57 10.81 -1.25 -15.16
C VAL A 57 10.67 -2.45 -16.10
N THR A 58 9.52 -3.13 -16.04
CA THR A 58 9.30 -4.31 -16.89
C THR A 58 9.22 -4.00 -18.38
N HIS A 59 8.69 -2.84 -18.76
CA HIS A 59 8.47 -2.48 -20.17
C HIS A 59 9.60 -1.67 -20.81
N ARG A 60 10.33 -0.85 -20.02
CA ARG A 60 11.30 0.12 -20.56
C ARG A 60 12.77 -0.27 -20.39
N SER A 61 13.06 -1.38 -19.70
CA SER A 61 14.44 -1.80 -19.37
C SER A 61 15.25 -0.72 -18.60
N GLU A 62 14.57 0.22 -17.97
CA GLU A 62 15.17 1.29 -17.17
C GLU A 62 15.26 0.87 -15.69
N GLN A 63 16.18 1.49 -14.97
CA GLN A 63 16.28 1.34 -13.52
C GLN A 63 15.38 2.37 -12.86
N GLU A 64 14.48 1.91 -11.98
CA GLU A 64 13.62 2.80 -11.19
C GLU A 64 13.99 2.74 -9.71
N LYS A 65 13.95 3.89 -9.04
CA LYS A 65 14.09 3.99 -7.60
C LYS A 65 12.77 4.44 -7.00
N ILE A 66 12.26 3.69 -6.03
CA ILE A 66 11.01 4.01 -5.33
C ILE A 66 11.20 3.95 -3.83
N SER A 67 10.59 4.88 -3.12
CA SER A 67 10.50 4.86 -1.66
C SER A 67 9.10 4.42 -1.26
N LEU A 68 8.99 3.31 -0.55
CA LEU A 68 7.75 2.77 -0.02
C LEU A 68 7.62 3.17 1.44
N ASP A 69 6.65 4.03 1.76
CA ASP A 69 6.34 4.46 3.14
C ASP A 69 4.82 4.50 3.32
N PHE A 70 4.21 3.35 3.57
CA PHE A 70 2.76 3.27 3.68
C PHE A 70 2.27 3.81 5.03
N PRO A 71 1.46 4.88 5.08
CA PRO A 71 0.90 5.36 6.33
C PRO A 71 0.03 4.31 7.03
N ALA A 72 0.08 4.33 8.36
CA ALA A 72 -0.72 3.45 9.19
C ALA A 72 -2.16 3.97 9.32
N CYS A 73 -3.10 3.40 8.56
CA CYS A 73 -4.52 3.73 8.72
C CYS A 73 -5.15 2.93 9.87
N GLY A 74 -4.56 3.08 11.07
CA GLY A 74 -4.81 2.24 12.24
C GLY A 74 -3.52 1.62 12.76
N THR A 75 -3.48 0.29 12.94
CA THR A 75 -2.31 -0.42 13.48
C THR A 75 -1.41 -0.90 12.33
N LYS A 76 -0.13 -0.46 12.30
CA LYS A 76 0.87 -0.88 11.29
C LYS A 76 1.08 -2.41 11.23
N LYS A 77 0.99 -3.10 12.37
CA LYS A 77 1.25 -4.55 12.47
C LYS A 77 0.30 -5.42 11.66
N ASP A 78 -0.90 -4.91 11.39
CA ASP A 78 -1.93 -5.66 10.65
C ASP A 78 -1.96 -5.27 9.17
N GLN A 79 -1.06 -4.37 8.75
CA GLN A 79 -0.94 -3.93 7.38
C GLN A 79 0.06 -4.81 6.63
N THR A 80 -0.38 -5.37 5.51
CA THR A 80 0.47 -6.22 4.65
C THR A 80 0.35 -5.77 3.21
N VAL A 81 1.49 -5.67 2.53
CA VAL A 81 1.61 -5.38 1.10
C VAL A 81 2.21 -6.60 0.43
N SER A 82 1.58 -7.12 -0.61
CA SER A 82 2.04 -8.34 -1.30
C SER A 82 1.85 -8.25 -2.80
N LEU A 83 2.78 -8.85 -3.54
CA LEU A 83 2.71 -9.00 -4.99
C LEU A 83 2.57 -10.49 -5.30
N ARG A 84 1.47 -10.88 -5.95
CA ARG A 84 1.15 -12.30 -6.19
C ARG A 84 0.64 -12.53 -7.60
N THR A 85 0.93 -13.71 -8.13
CA THR A 85 0.29 -14.22 -9.34
C THR A 85 -0.99 -14.94 -8.96
N GLU A 86 -2.11 -14.41 -9.41
CA GLU A 86 -3.44 -14.99 -9.29
C GLU A 86 -3.70 -15.91 -10.49
N GLN A 87 -4.27 -17.07 -10.21
CA GLN A 87 -4.55 -18.11 -11.21
C GLN A 87 -6.06 -18.30 -11.44
N ASP A 88 -6.91 -17.69 -10.62
CA ASP A 88 -8.35 -17.69 -10.85
C ASP A 88 -8.74 -16.66 -11.93
N PRO A 89 -9.25 -17.10 -13.10
CA PRO A 89 -9.66 -16.19 -14.17
C PRO A 89 -10.81 -15.26 -13.76
N GLY A 90 -11.67 -15.69 -12.84
CA GLY A 90 -12.77 -14.89 -12.30
C GLY A 90 -12.26 -13.72 -11.47
N ILE A 91 -11.28 -13.96 -10.60
CA ILE A 91 -10.63 -12.90 -9.82
C ILE A 91 -9.88 -11.97 -10.76
N CYS A 92 -9.13 -12.50 -11.73
CA CYS A 92 -8.42 -11.69 -12.71
C CYS A 92 -9.36 -10.82 -13.54
N SER A 93 -10.47 -11.36 -14.05
CA SER A 93 -11.45 -10.57 -14.79
C SER A 93 -12.07 -9.45 -13.94
N LYS A 94 -12.31 -9.70 -12.65
CA LYS A 94 -12.88 -8.72 -11.73
C LYS A 94 -11.90 -7.59 -11.41
N GLN A 95 -10.63 -7.91 -11.19
CA GLN A 95 -9.62 -6.94 -10.73
C GLN A 95 -8.86 -6.25 -11.87
N CYS A 96 -8.68 -6.92 -13.01
CA CYS A 96 -7.89 -6.42 -14.14
C CYS A 96 -8.75 -5.98 -15.33
N SER A 97 -10.09 -5.99 -15.21
CA SER A 97 -11.07 -5.65 -16.25
C SER A 97 -10.98 -6.45 -17.56
N THR A 98 -10.04 -7.38 -17.67
CA THR A 98 -9.81 -8.23 -18.83
C THR A 98 -9.70 -9.68 -18.38
N PRO A 99 -10.46 -10.60 -18.99
CA PRO A 99 -10.38 -12.01 -18.65
C PRO A 99 -9.01 -12.55 -19.10
N ARG A 100 -8.23 -13.04 -18.15
CA ARG A 100 -6.93 -13.68 -18.36
C ARG A 100 -6.85 -14.91 -17.48
N PRO A 101 -6.19 -16.00 -17.92
CA PRO A 101 -6.05 -17.20 -17.11
C PRO A 101 -5.20 -16.97 -15.86
N THR A 102 -4.25 -16.02 -15.93
CA THR A 102 -3.42 -15.61 -14.80
C THR A 102 -3.18 -14.11 -14.85
N CYS A 103 -3.03 -13.47 -13.70
CA CYS A 103 -2.71 -12.05 -13.59
C CYS A 103 -1.85 -11.77 -12.35
N THR A 104 -1.09 -10.68 -12.35
CA THR A 104 -0.34 -10.27 -11.16
C THR A 104 -1.12 -9.19 -10.42
N LEU A 105 -1.32 -9.40 -9.12
CA LEU A 105 -2.04 -8.50 -8.23
C LEU A 105 -1.12 -7.98 -7.15
N LEU A 106 -1.11 -6.67 -7.00
CA LEU A 106 -0.50 -5.95 -5.88
C LEU A 106 -1.61 -5.65 -4.87
N ARG A 107 -1.52 -6.23 -3.68
CA ARG A 107 -2.53 -6.14 -2.64
C ARG A 107 -1.98 -5.42 -1.43
N LEU A 108 -2.70 -4.42 -0.94
CA LEU A 108 -2.53 -3.85 0.39
C LEU A 108 -3.73 -4.28 1.23
N TYR A 109 -3.48 -4.96 2.33
CA TYR A 109 -4.49 -5.42 3.27
C TYR A 109 -4.27 -4.82 4.65
N ASN A 110 -5.34 -4.31 5.23
CA ASN A 110 -5.48 -3.88 6.61
C ASN A 110 -6.90 -4.33 7.07
N PRO A 111 -7.12 -4.70 8.34
CA PRO A 111 -8.44 -5.11 8.83
C PRO A 111 -9.58 -4.13 8.54
N ARG A 112 -9.28 -2.83 8.37
CA ARG A 112 -10.28 -1.80 8.06
C ARG A 112 -10.32 -1.38 6.59
N PHE A 113 -9.33 -1.78 5.80
CA PHE A 113 -9.15 -1.29 4.43
C PHE A 113 -8.36 -2.29 3.58
N SER A 114 -8.84 -2.56 2.36
CA SER A 114 -8.09 -3.36 1.40
C SER A 114 -8.09 -2.68 0.05
N SER A 115 -6.94 -2.64 -0.60
CA SER A 115 -6.78 -2.16 -1.96
C SER A 115 -6.06 -3.20 -2.81
N ILE A 116 -6.55 -3.39 -4.03
CA ILE A 116 -6.00 -4.36 -4.98
C ILE A 116 -5.76 -3.63 -6.29
N LYS A 117 -4.54 -3.71 -6.78
CA LYS A 117 -4.11 -3.15 -8.06
C LYS A 117 -3.68 -4.28 -8.99
N CYS A 118 -4.25 -4.31 -10.19
CA CYS A 118 -3.76 -5.18 -11.23
C CYS A 118 -2.47 -4.61 -11.80
N VAL A 119 -1.41 -5.42 -11.80
CA VAL A 119 -0.09 -5.05 -12.32
C VAL A 119 0.08 -5.66 -13.70
N ASN A 120 0.18 -4.82 -14.73
CA ASN A 120 0.26 -5.23 -16.13
C ASN A 120 1.70 -5.56 -16.53
N ILE A 121 2.21 -6.64 -15.98
CA ILE A 121 3.53 -7.20 -16.33
C ILE A 121 3.36 -8.45 -17.20
N PRO A 122 4.26 -8.69 -18.17
CA PRO A 122 4.26 -9.93 -18.93
C PRO A 122 4.44 -11.14 -18.00
N THR A 123 3.70 -12.22 -18.24
CA THR A 123 3.79 -13.46 -17.43
C THR A 123 5.14 -14.17 -17.53
N VAL A 124 5.95 -13.80 -18.52
CA VAL A 124 7.33 -14.29 -18.69
C VAL A 124 8.35 -13.55 -17.82
N VAL A 125 7.98 -12.41 -17.22
CA VAL A 125 8.87 -11.68 -16.31
C VAL A 125 8.98 -12.43 -15.00
N GLN A 126 10.22 -12.65 -14.56
CA GLN A 126 10.51 -13.24 -13.27
C GLN A 126 11.17 -12.21 -12.36
N PHE A 127 10.79 -12.19 -11.09
CA PHE A 127 11.60 -11.56 -10.05
C PHE A 127 12.58 -12.61 -9.55
N SER A 128 13.87 -12.25 -9.46
CA SER A 128 14.89 -13.23 -9.11
C SER A 128 16.06 -12.57 -8.40
N THR A 129 16.71 -13.35 -7.55
CA THR A 129 18.01 -13.04 -6.93
C THR A 129 19.18 -13.59 -7.74
N SER A 130 18.98 -13.84 -9.05
CA SER A 130 19.99 -14.38 -9.95
C SER A 130 21.33 -13.62 -9.86
N PRO A 131 22.49 -14.31 -9.99
CA PRO A 131 23.80 -13.65 -10.05
C PRO A 131 23.89 -12.58 -11.16
N ASP A 132 23.07 -12.70 -12.22
CA ASP A 132 22.99 -11.74 -13.31
C ASP A 132 22.52 -10.35 -12.85
N CYS A 133 21.85 -10.24 -11.70
CA CYS A 133 21.42 -8.97 -11.10
C CYS A 133 22.61 -8.09 -10.66
N GLY A 134 23.75 -8.71 -10.37
CA GLY A 134 24.89 -8.04 -9.73
C GLY A 134 24.55 -7.61 -8.30
N SER A 135 25.40 -6.74 -7.75
CA SER A 135 25.27 -6.19 -6.39
C SER A 135 25.25 -4.68 -6.43
N ILE A 136 24.46 -4.07 -5.55
CA ILE A 136 24.46 -2.62 -5.31
C ILE A 136 24.90 -2.41 -3.85
N GLU A 137 25.85 -1.52 -3.63
CA GLU A 137 26.37 -1.23 -2.28
C GLU A 137 25.24 -0.74 -1.36
N ASN A 138 25.13 -1.31 -0.16
CA ASN A 138 24.06 -1.06 0.82
C ASN A 138 22.66 -1.52 0.41
N TYR A 139 22.55 -2.42 -0.58
CA TYR A 139 21.27 -3.02 -0.95
C TYR A 139 21.34 -4.54 -0.98
N GLN A 140 20.23 -5.20 -0.61
CA GLN A 140 20.03 -6.64 -0.69
C GLN A 140 19.04 -6.97 -1.81
N THR A 141 19.35 -7.99 -2.61
CA THR A 141 18.44 -8.46 -3.65
C THR A 141 17.35 -9.34 -3.03
N ILE A 142 16.09 -9.05 -3.32
CA ILE A 142 14.92 -9.77 -2.81
C ILE A 142 14.09 -10.27 -3.99
N ASP A 143 13.64 -11.53 -3.91
CA ASP A 143 12.61 -12.05 -4.83
C ASP A 143 11.23 -11.73 -4.27
N LEU A 144 10.52 -10.80 -4.91
CA LEU A 144 9.19 -10.35 -4.50
C LEU A 144 8.13 -11.47 -4.55
N PHE A 145 8.30 -12.48 -5.40
CA PHE A 145 7.38 -13.62 -5.46
C PHE A 145 7.69 -14.69 -4.42
N ALA A 146 8.94 -14.77 -3.94
CA ALA A 146 9.36 -15.71 -2.89
C ALA A 146 9.01 -15.26 -1.47
N ILE A 147 8.53 -14.03 -1.26
CA ILE A 147 8.06 -13.56 0.05
C ILE A 147 6.94 -14.50 0.52
N PRO A 148 6.97 -15.07 1.75
CA PRO A 148 5.94 -16.00 2.22
C PRO A 148 4.54 -15.38 2.30
N GLU A 149 3.50 -16.21 2.21
CA GLU A 149 2.13 -15.77 2.50
C GLU A 149 2.02 -15.33 3.97
N GLY A 150 1.42 -14.16 4.21
CA GLY A 150 1.35 -13.54 5.53
C GLY A 150 2.53 -12.61 5.86
N SER A 151 3.58 -12.58 5.02
CA SER A 151 4.64 -11.58 5.09
C SER A 151 4.33 -10.39 4.20
N SER A 152 4.84 -9.21 4.57
CA SER A 152 4.69 -7.97 3.80
C SER A 152 5.97 -7.65 3.05
N ILE A 153 5.83 -7.06 1.87
CA ILE A 153 6.87 -6.24 1.26
C ILE A 153 7.20 -5.13 2.26
N GLU A 154 8.47 -5.03 2.61
CA GLU A 154 8.93 -4.11 3.65
C GLU A 154 9.01 -2.68 3.12
N GLU A 155 8.69 -1.73 4.00
CA GLU A 155 8.86 -0.29 3.75
C GLU A 155 10.36 0.04 3.60
N GLY A 156 10.66 1.09 2.83
CA GLY A 156 12.03 1.57 2.60
C GLY A 156 12.31 1.98 1.17
N SER A 157 13.59 2.22 0.87
CA SER A 157 14.08 2.56 -0.46
C SER A 157 14.34 1.28 -1.26
N TRP A 158 13.77 1.21 -2.46
CA TRP A 158 13.90 0.09 -3.38
C TRP A 158 14.46 0.57 -4.71
N ILE A 159 15.29 -0.27 -5.33
CA ILE A 159 15.76 -0.11 -6.70
C ILE A 159 15.30 -1.32 -7.49
N PHE A 160 14.66 -1.08 -8.62
CA PHE A 160 14.21 -2.10 -9.55
C PHE A 160 15.00 -1.97 -10.84
N ARG A 161 15.56 -3.08 -11.33
CA ARG A 161 16.29 -3.12 -12.58
C ARG A 161 15.83 -4.30 -13.40
N ASN A 162 15.43 -4.03 -14.64
CA ASN A 162 15.15 -5.08 -15.61
C ASN A 162 16.43 -5.44 -16.35
N ILE A 163 16.76 -6.72 -16.34
CA ILE A 163 17.90 -7.30 -17.04
C ILE A 163 17.39 -8.42 -17.95
N THR A 164 18.05 -8.62 -19.08
CA THR A 164 17.84 -9.84 -19.85
C THR A 164 18.77 -10.90 -19.29
N SER A 165 18.22 -12.00 -18.76
CA SER A 165 19.05 -13.07 -18.22
C SER A 165 19.96 -13.65 -19.31
N LYS A 166 21.25 -13.83 -18.98
CA LYS A 166 22.21 -14.47 -19.88
C LYS A 166 22.10 -15.98 -19.85
N THR A 167 21.51 -16.53 -18.79
CA THR A 167 21.42 -17.96 -18.50
C THR A 167 20.07 -18.57 -18.86
N ALA A 168 18.98 -17.79 -18.80
CA ALA A 168 17.63 -18.22 -19.18
C ALA A 168 17.18 -17.54 -20.47
N SER A 169 17.23 -18.28 -21.59
CA SER A 169 16.57 -18.08 -22.90
C SER A 169 16.03 -16.66 -23.28
N GLY A 170 16.78 -15.58 -23.02
CA GLY A 170 16.34 -14.21 -23.31
C GLY A 170 15.11 -13.74 -22.51
N THR A 171 14.76 -14.38 -21.39
CA THR A 171 13.62 -13.95 -20.56
C THR A 171 13.98 -12.71 -19.75
N PRO A 172 13.12 -11.67 -19.72
CA PRO A 172 13.33 -10.49 -18.88
C PRO A 172 13.22 -10.87 -17.40
N VAL A 173 14.21 -10.49 -16.61
CA VAL A 173 14.28 -10.70 -15.17
C VAL A 173 14.32 -9.33 -14.50
N VAL A 174 13.45 -9.12 -13.52
CA VAL A 174 13.45 -7.91 -12.71
C VAL A 174 14.14 -8.19 -11.38
N CYS A 175 15.26 -7.50 -11.18
CA CYS A 175 16.01 -7.52 -9.94
C CYS A 175 15.46 -6.43 -9.02
N ALA A 176 14.94 -6.83 -7.85
CA ALA A 176 14.49 -5.92 -6.82
C ALA A 176 15.56 -5.84 -5.72
N PHE A 177 16.03 -4.63 -5.45
CA PHE A 177 17.06 -4.35 -4.45
C PHE A 177 16.45 -3.49 -3.36
N LYS A 178 16.52 -3.93 -2.10
CA LYS A 178 16.07 -3.16 -0.95
C LYS A 178 17.28 -2.56 -0.24
N GLU A 179 17.20 -1.26 0.09
CA GLU A 179 18.23 -0.59 0.89
C GLU A 179 18.29 -1.20 2.30
N CYS A 180 19.49 -1.56 2.74
CA CYS A 180 19.71 -1.99 4.10
C CYS A 180 19.75 -0.77 5.02
N VAL A 181 18.95 -0.80 6.09
CA VAL A 181 18.91 0.28 7.08
C VAL A 181 19.76 -0.14 8.28
N GLY A 182 20.99 0.38 8.36
CA GLY A 182 21.92 0.07 9.44
C GLY A 182 22.73 -1.21 9.19
N ARG A 183 22.81 -2.11 10.19
CA ARG A 183 23.50 -3.42 10.08
C ARG A 183 22.59 -4.58 9.70
N GLU A 184 21.29 -4.32 9.53
CA GLU A 184 20.30 -5.34 9.20
C GLU A 184 19.97 -5.25 7.71
N CYS A 185 20.51 -6.25 6.99
CA CYS A 185 19.94 -6.88 5.82
C CYS A 185 19.58 -8.33 6.24
#